data_AF-A0A182EN50-F1
#
_entry.id   AF-A0A182EN50-F1
#
_cell.length_a   1.000
_cell.length_b   1.000
_cell.length_c   1.000
_cell.angle_alpha   90.00
_cell.angle_beta   90.00
_cell.angle_gamma   90.00
#
_symmetry.space_group_name_H-M   'P 1'
#
loop_
_entity.id
_entity.type
_entity.pdbx_description
1 polymer ?
#
loop_
_entity_poly.entity_id
_entity_poly.type
_entity_poly.pdbx_seq_one_letter_code
_entity_poly.pdbx_strand_id
1 'polypeptide(L)'
;MRKSGCLFLLLEILQLFAPVNSAVGETVRIHGVLACGGAPVFAARLKLYDGEGLKDDGTTANHEDEFLFQIKNIEPSKLYLTIDHHCDGGILNKGYSED
;
A
#
# COMPACT_ATOMS: atom_id res chain seq x y z
N MET A 1 -57.53 0.18 38.08
CA MET A 1 -56.12 0.58 37.94
C MET A 1 -55.28 -0.66 37.71
N ARG A 2 -54.58 -0.72 36.57
CA ARG A 2 -53.31 -1.43 36.28
C ARG A 2 -53.21 -1.60 34.76
N LYS A 3 -52.94 -0.47 34.10
CA LYS A 3 -52.26 -0.46 32.80
C LYS A 3 -50.80 -0.83 33.05
N SER A 4 -50.10 -1.24 32.00
CA SER A 4 -48.64 -1.34 31.93
C SER A 4 -48.04 -2.71 32.27
N GLY A 5 -48.18 -3.66 31.33
CA GLY A 5 -47.43 -4.91 31.35
C GLY A 5 -47.02 -5.41 29.95
N CYS A 6 -47.19 -4.58 28.91
CA CYS A 6 -46.94 -4.99 27.52
C CYS A 6 -46.14 -3.95 26.73
N LEU A 7 -45.43 -3.05 27.42
CA LEU A 7 -44.64 -1.99 26.77
C LEU A 7 -43.12 -2.17 26.96
N PHE A 8 -42.68 -3.15 27.75
CA PHE A 8 -41.25 -3.38 27.99
C PHE A 8 -40.62 -4.48 27.12
N LEU A 9 -41.42 -5.32 26.47
CA LEU A 9 -40.91 -6.45 25.66
C LEU A 9 -40.61 -6.11 24.20
N LEU A 10 -40.97 -4.91 23.74
CA LEU A 10 -40.73 -4.47 22.36
C LEU A 10 -39.45 -3.63 22.20
N LEU A 11 -38.75 -3.29 23.29
CA LEU A 11 -37.60 -2.36 23.24
C LEU A 11 -36.23 -3.05 23.21
N GLU A 12 -36.12 -4.34 23.53
CA GLU A 12 -34.80 -5.01 23.65
C GLU A 12 -34.28 -5.70 22.37
N ILE A 13 -35.08 -5.82 21.31
CA ILE A 13 -34.63 -6.52 20.09
C ILE A 13 -34.10 -5.53 19.02
N LEU A 14 -34.15 -4.21 19.28
CA LEU A 14 -33.72 -3.18 18.32
C LEU A 14 -32.24 -2.76 18.48
N GLN A 15 -31.37 -3.67 18.91
CA GLN A 15 -29.93 -3.42 18.95
C GLN A 15 -29.18 -4.66 18.52
N LEU A 16 -28.88 -4.85 17.23
CA LEU A 16 -27.81 -5.78 16.81
C LEU A 16 -27.34 -5.66 15.36
N PHE A 17 -27.91 -4.77 14.54
CA PHE A 17 -27.35 -4.47 13.22
C PHE A 17 -26.54 -3.18 13.25
N ALA A 18 -25.39 -3.22 13.94
CA ALA A 18 -24.34 -2.28 13.58
C ALA A 18 -23.85 -2.67 12.18
N PRO A 19 -23.92 -1.79 11.16
CA PRO A 19 -23.26 -2.09 9.90
C PRO A 19 -21.76 -2.16 10.21
N VAL A 20 -21.20 -3.36 10.14
CA VAL A 20 -19.76 -3.56 10.06
C VAL A 20 -19.35 -3.02 8.68
N ASN A 21 -19.17 -1.72 8.58
CA ASN A 21 -18.52 -1.07 7.44
C ASN A 21 -17.02 -1.37 7.53
N SER A 22 -16.67 -2.64 7.38
CA SER A 22 -15.33 -3.01 6.95
C SER A 22 -15.28 -2.72 5.46
N ALA A 23 -15.09 -1.46 5.10
CA ALA A 23 -14.48 -1.15 3.81
C ALA A 23 -13.09 -1.79 3.87
N VAL A 24 -12.99 -3.04 3.41
CA VAL A 24 -11.69 -3.68 3.18
C VAL A 24 -11.02 -2.78 2.16
N GLY A 25 -10.08 -1.95 2.62
CA GLY A 25 -9.41 -0.99 1.77
C GLY A 25 -8.90 -1.69 0.53
N GLU A 26 -9.30 -1.18 -0.65
CA GLU A 26 -8.90 -1.76 -1.92
C GLU A 26 -7.37 -1.91 -1.94
N THR A 27 -6.91 -3.11 -2.27
CA THR A 27 -5.48 -3.39 -2.34
C THR A 27 -5.01 -2.99 -3.73
N VAL A 28 -4.12 -2.01 -3.80
CA VAL A 28 -3.46 -1.62 -5.04
C VAL A 28 -2.17 -2.43 -5.17
N ARG A 29 -1.98 -3.01 -6.35
CA ARG A 29 -0.78 -3.74 -6.72
C ARG A 29 -0.05 -2.98 -7.81
N ILE A 30 1.18 -2.54 -7.54
CA ILE A 30 2.04 -1.87 -8.51
C ILE A 30 3.22 -2.78 -8.79
N HIS A 31 3.32 -3.27 -10.02
CA HIS A 31 4.41 -4.14 -10.47
C HIS A 31 5.15 -3.43 -11.60
N GLY A 32 6.48 -3.47 -11.58
CA GLY A 32 7.28 -2.86 -12.62
C GLY A 32 8.68 -3.43 -12.70
N VAL A 33 9.37 -3.06 -13.77
CA VAL A 33 10.72 -3.47 -14.12
C VAL A 33 11.62 -2.23 -14.09
N LEU A 34 12.80 -2.33 -13.49
CA LEU A 34 13.80 -1.28 -13.40
C LEU A 34 15.14 -1.72 -14.02
N ALA A 35 15.39 -1.24 -15.24
CA ALA A 35 16.60 -1.54 -16.00
C ALA A 35 17.42 -0.28 -16.31
N CYS A 36 18.75 -0.44 -16.37
CA CYS A 36 19.74 0.58 -16.73
C CYS A 36 20.58 0.07 -17.90
N GLY A 37 20.48 0.70 -19.08
CA GLY A 37 21.24 0.25 -20.25
C GLY A 37 20.95 -1.21 -20.68
N GLY A 38 19.80 -1.75 -20.29
CA GLY A 38 19.42 -3.16 -20.52
C GLY A 38 19.86 -4.13 -19.42
N ALA A 39 20.52 -3.67 -18.36
CA ALA A 39 20.89 -4.49 -17.20
C ALA A 39 19.94 -4.24 -16.01
N PRO A 40 19.62 -5.28 -15.21
CA PRO A 40 18.89 -5.12 -13.95
C PRO A 40 19.56 -4.15 -12.98
N VAL A 41 18.78 -3.26 -12.37
CA VAL A 41 19.28 -2.38 -11.30
C VAL A 41 18.99 -3.02 -9.94
N PHE A 42 19.77 -4.04 -9.61
CA PHE A 42 19.59 -4.78 -8.36
C PHE A 42 19.72 -3.87 -7.13
N ALA A 43 18.87 -4.10 -6.12
CA ALA A 43 18.89 -3.41 -4.84
C ALA A 43 18.65 -1.89 -4.92
N ALA A 44 18.18 -1.36 -6.05
CA ALA A 44 17.59 -0.02 -6.08
C ALA A 44 16.47 0.06 -5.06
N ARG A 45 16.46 1.10 -4.22
CA ARG A 45 15.45 1.28 -3.18
C ARG A 45 14.32 2.12 -3.73
N LEU A 46 13.11 1.60 -3.64
CA LEU A 46 11.90 2.28 -4.08
C LEU A 46 11.09 2.68 -2.85
N LYS A 47 10.53 3.89 -2.93
CA LYS A 47 9.54 4.36 -1.97
C LYS A 47 8.27 4.74 -2.71
N LEU A 48 7.13 4.38 -2.13
CA LEU A 48 5.82 4.69 -2.68
C LEU A 48 5.15 5.75 -1.82
N TYR A 49 4.60 6.75 -2.49
CA TYR A 49 3.87 7.85 -1.87
C TYR A 49 2.50 8.02 -2.54
N ASP A 50 1.58 8.63 -1.80
CA ASP A 50 0.36 9.20 -2.35
C ASP A 50 0.17 10.68 -1.92
N GLY A 51 -1.04 11.21 -2.08
CA GLY A 51 -1.39 12.58 -1.70
C GLY A 51 -1.30 12.88 -0.20
N GLU A 52 -1.28 11.85 0.66
CA GLU A 52 -1.16 11.97 2.11
C GLU A 52 0.28 11.76 2.61
N GLY A 53 1.16 11.24 1.76
CA GLY A 53 2.59 11.08 2.05
C GLY A 53 3.12 9.66 1.81
N LEU A 54 4.11 9.26 2.61
CA LEU A 54 4.83 7.99 2.46
C LEU A 54 3.92 6.79 2.79
N LYS A 55 3.91 5.78 1.92
CA LYS A 55 3.17 4.53 2.09
C LYS A 55 4.08 3.30 2.19
N ASP A 56 5.24 3.30 1.54
CA ASP A 56 6.26 2.25 1.67
C ASP A 56 7.67 2.79 1.49
N ASP A 57 8.62 2.33 2.31
CA ASP A 57 10.07 2.64 2.26
C ASP A 57 10.89 1.37 2.54
N GLY A 58 10.62 0.30 1.79
CA GLY A 58 11.30 -0.97 1.98
C GLY A 58 11.38 -1.84 0.73
N THR A 59 10.67 -1.47 -0.33
CA THR A 59 10.68 -2.23 -1.58
C THR A 59 11.99 -2.02 -2.33
N THR A 60 12.63 -3.11 -2.73
CA THR A 60 13.85 -3.08 -3.56
C THR A 60 13.63 -3.84 -4.86
N ALA A 61 14.23 -3.36 -5.95
CA ALA A 61 14.27 -4.14 -7.19
C ALA A 61 15.07 -5.43 -6.97
N ASN A 62 14.51 -6.55 -7.41
CA ASN A 62 15.11 -7.87 -7.24
C ASN A 62 16.19 -8.16 -8.30
N HIS A 63 16.76 -9.36 -8.27
CA HIS A 63 17.80 -9.77 -9.24
C HIS A 63 17.27 -9.93 -10.67
N GLU A 64 15.96 -10.01 -10.84
CA GLU A 64 15.26 -10.13 -12.11
C GLU A 64 14.80 -8.77 -12.64
N ASP A 65 15.24 -7.65 -12.06
CA ASP A 65 14.85 -6.25 -12.34
C ASP A 65 13.44 -5.82 -11.88
N GLU A 66 12.68 -6.72 -11.26
CA GLU A 66 11.31 -6.46 -10.86
C GLU A 66 11.19 -5.82 -9.47
N PHE A 67 10.18 -4.97 -9.30
CA PHE A 67 9.71 -4.48 -8.01
C PHE A 67 8.20 -4.62 -7.88
N LEU A 68 7.73 -4.80 -6.64
CA LEU A 68 6.32 -5.05 -6.36
C LEU A 68 5.86 -4.35 -5.08
N PHE A 69 4.89 -3.45 -5.21
CA PHE A 69 4.12 -2.92 -4.09
C PHE A 69 2.76 -3.61 -3.99
N GLN A 70 2.34 -3.92 -2.76
CA GLN A 70 0.99 -4.37 -2.42
C GLN A 70 0.51 -3.58 -1.21
N ILE A 71 -0.28 -2.53 -1.43
CA ILE A 71 -0.67 -1.58 -0.39
C ILE A 71 -2.18 -1.43 -0.33
N LYS A 72 -2.71 -1.30 0.90
CA LYS A 72 -4.10 -0.93 1.18
C LYS A 72 -4.19 0.53 1.60
N ASN A 73 -5.37 1.14 1.47
CA ASN A 73 -5.63 2.50 1.94
C ASN A 73 -4.70 3.54 1.30
N ILE A 74 -4.65 3.51 -0.03
CA ILE A 74 -3.84 4.42 -0.83
C ILE A 74 -4.75 5.27 -1.72
N GLU A 75 -4.43 6.55 -1.93
CA GLU A 75 -5.12 7.44 -2.88
C GLU A 75 -4.55 7.23 -4.29
N PRO A 76 -5.21 6.46 -5.18
CA PRO A 76 -4.63 6.07 -6.47
C PRO A 76 -4.47 7.23 -7.45
N SER A 77 -5.19 8.34 -7.24
CA SER A 77 -5.14 9.52 -8.10
C SER A 77 -3.87 10.35 -7.93
N LYS A 78 -3.08 10.12 -6.87
CA LYS A 78 -1.88 10.91 -6.54
C LYS A 78 -0.65 10.04 -6.24
N LEU A 79 -0.47 8.94 -6.97
CA LEU A 79 0.67 8.04 -6.77
C LEU A 79 1.96 8.59 -7.38
N TYR A 80 3.06 8.49 -6.62
CA TYR A 80 4.40 8.71 -7.16
C TYR A 80 5.42 7.83 -6.46
N LEU A 81 6.50 7.54 -7.19
CA LEU A 81 7.61 6.68 -6.77
C LEU A 81 8.87 7.51 -6.69
N THR A 82 9.68 7.29 -5.65
CA THR A 82 11.08 7.71 -5.66
C THR A 82 11.95 6.47 -5.77
N ILE A 83 12.98 6.54 -6.60
CA ILE A 83 13.90 5.43 -6.85
C ILE A 83 15.31 5.93 -6.53
N ASP A 84 15.93 5.34 -5.52
CA ASP A 84 17.33 5.51 -5.20
C ASP A 84 18.14 4.39 -5.88
N HIS A 85 19.04 4.77 -6.78
CA HIS A 85 19.72 3.86 -7.69
C HIS A 85 21.13 4.33 -8.03
N HIS A 86 21.95 3.43 -8.56
CA HIS A 86 23.32 3.68 -8.99
C HIS A 86 23.49 3.63 -10.53
N CYS A 87 22.45 3.98 -11.29
CA CYS A 87 22.49 4.10 -12.75
C CYS A 87 22.71 5.56 -13.19
N ASP A 88 23.78 5.84 -13.93
CA ASP A 88 24.10 7.18 -14.45
C ASP A 88 24.21 7.16 -15.97
N GLY A 89 23.31 7.86 -16.66
CA GLY A 89 23.35 7.98 -18.13
C GLY A 89 23.26 6.63 -18.87
N GLY A 90 22.63 5.61 -18.25
CA GLY A 90 22.55 4.25 -18.79
C GLY A 90 23.72 3.33 -18.43
N ILE A 91 24.65 3.79 -17.58
CA ILE A 91 25.76 2.99 -17.06
C ILE A 91 25.48 2.61 -15.61
N LEU A 92 25.51 1.30 -15.33
CA LEU A 92 25.32 0.76 -13.98
C LEU A 92 26.63 0.82 -13.20
N ASN A 93 26.69 1.64 -12.16
CA ASN A 93 27.86 1.75 -11.29
C ASN A 93 27.84 0.66 -10.21
N LYS A 94 28.98 0.38 -9.59
CA LYS A 94 28.96 -0.49 -8.40
C LYS A 94 28.24 0.27 -7.29
N GLY A 95 27.05 -0.20 -6.90
CA GLY A 95 26.40 0.29 -5.69
C GLY A 95 27.33 0.10 -4.50
N TYR A 96 27.47 1.13 -3.66
CA TYR A 96 28.13 0.98 -2.37
C TYR A 96 27.24 0.06 -1.52
N SER A 97 27.54 -1.23 -1.48
CA SER A 97 27.10 -2.06 -0.37
C SER A 97 27.88 -1.56 0.85
N GLU A 98 27.18 -0.97 1.82
CA GLU A 98 27.73 -0.90 3.17
C GLU A 98 27.84 -2.37 3.64
N ASP A 99 29.08 -2.85 3.71
CA ASP A 99 29.45 -4.16 4.27
C ASP A 99 29.03 -4.27 5.74
#